data_AF-W2U0Z7-F1
#
_entry.id   AF-W2U0Z7-F1
#
_cell.length_a   1.000
_cell.length_b   1.000
_cell.length_c   1.000
_cell.angle_alpha   90.00
_cell.angle_beta   90.00
_cell.angle_gamma   90.00
#
_symmetry.space_group_name_H-M   'P 1'
#
loop_
_entity.id
_entity.type
_entity.pdbx_description
1 polymer ?
#
loop_
_entity_poly.entity_id
_entity_poly.type
_entity_poly.pdbx_seq_one_letter_code
_entity_poly.pdbx_strand_id
1 'polypeptide(L)'
;MENLIGALIIAGNFDIPEVCVYFNNKLMRGNRTIKLDNAALEAFDSPNMQPLAKMNIKIQVNYDSIFRTPYINPFTVHDNLCRDVGLLRIFPSMSIDSVSSLT
;
A
#
# COMPACT_ATOMS: atom_id res chain seq x y z
N MET A 1 2.81 13.99 14.22
CA MET A 1 3.75 13.18 15.05
C MET A 1 3.25 11.75 15.23
N GLU A 2 1.94 11.55 15.43
CA GLU A 2 1.32 10.24 15.65
C GLU A 2 1.62 9.19 14.57
N ASN A 3 1.64 9.58 13.28
CA ASN A 3 1.97 8.66 12.19
C ASN A 3 3.39 8.06 12.32
N LEU A 4 4.38 8.87 12.71
CA LEU A 4 5.76 8.40 12.87
C LEU A 4 5.88 7.46 14.07
N ILE A 5 5.30 7.85 15.21
CA ILE A 5 5.34 7.05 16.43
C ILE A 5 4.62 5.72 16.21
N GLY A 6 3.42 5.74 15.62
CA GLY A 6 2.65 4.53 15.33
C GLY A 6 3.39 3.60 14.36
N ALA A 7 4.02 4.14 13.32
CA ALA A 7 4.84 3.35 12.40
C ALA A 7 6.02 2.66 13.11
N LEU A 8 6.72 3.38 13.99
CA LEU A 8 7.82 2.82 14.78
C LEU A 8 7.35 1.76 15.79
N ILE A 9 6.21 1.99 16.47
CA ILE A 9 5.61 1.01 17.38
C ILE A 9 5.27 -0.27 16.62
N ILE A 10 4.62 -0.15 15.46
CA ILE A 10 4.27 -1.33 14.64
C ILE A 10 5.54 -2.07 14.20
N ALA A 11 6.52 -1.37 13.61
CA ALA A 11 7.74 -1.98 13.09
C ALA A 11 8.60 -2.62 14.18
N GLY A 12 8.63 -2.04 15.39
CA GLY A 12 9.45 -2.53 16.49
C GLY A 12 8.81 -3.65 17.31
N ASN A 13 7.47 -3.77 17.32
CA ASN A 13 6.76 -4.71 18.20
C ASN A 13 6.02 -5.84 17.47
N PHE A 14 5.83 -5.74 16.15
CA PHE A 14 5.05 -6.72 15.39
C PHE A 14 5.84 -7.20 14.18
N ASP A 15 5.93 -8.52 14.03
CA ASP A 15 6.55 -9.15 12.86
C ASP A 15 5.53 -9.19 11.70
N ILE A 16 5.62 -8.21 10.80
CA ILE A 16 4.78 -8.09 9.60
C ILE A 16 5.72 -8.02 8.39
N PRO A 17 6.01 -9.13 7.71
CA PRO A 17 7.03 -9.22 6.66
C PRO A 17 6.54 -8.67 5.31
N GLU A 18 6.02 -7.45 5.30
CA GLU A 18 5.42 -6.81 4.14
C GLU A 18 5.81 -5.33 4.02
N VAL A 19 5.69 -4.79 2.81
CA VAL A 19 5.74 -3.34 2.60
C VAL A 19 4.38 -2.76 2.98
N CYS A 20 4.36 -1.90 4.00
CA CYS A 20 3.14 -1.32 4.55
C CYS A 20 3.11 0.21 4.47
N VAL A 21 1.91 0.77 4.51
CA VAL A 21 1.66 2.21 4.71
C VAL A 21 0.94 2.38 6.05
N TYR A 22 1.53 3.14 6.96
CA TYR A 22 0.90 3.50 8.23
C TYR A 22 0.37 4.93 8.16
N PHE A 23 -0.94 5.11 8.32
CA PHE A 23 -1.57 6.42 8.33
C PHE A 23 -2.89 6.40 9.09
N ASN A 24 -3.17 7.46 9.85
CA ASN A 24 -4.41 7.61 10.62
C ASN A 24 -4.82 6.36 11.40
N ASN A 25 -3.91 5.85 12.24
CA ASN A 25 -4.15 4.69 13.09
C ASN A 25 -4.47 3.37 12.34
N LYS A 26 -4.20 3.30 11.03
CA LYS A 26 -4.36 2.10 10.20
C LYS A 26 -3.00 1.71 9.62
N LEU A 27 -2.68 0.43 9.67
CA LEU A 27 -1.61 -0.18 8.92
C LEU A 27 -2.21 -0.89 7.70
N MET A 28 -1.88 -0.43 6.50
CA MET A 28 -2.40 -0.97 5.24
C MET A 28 -1.28 -1.65 4.45
N ARG A 29 -1.63 -2.65 3.63
CA ARG A 29 -0.69 -3.28 2.70
C ARG A 29 -0.35 -2.29 1.58
N GLY A 30 0.94 -2.01 1.38
CA GLY A 30 1.39 -0.92 0.51
C GLY A 30 0.93 -1.05 -0.94
N ASN A 31 0.92 -2.26 -1.50
CA ASN A 31 0.44 -2.50 -2.87
C ASN A 31 -1.10 -2.51 -3.02
N ARG A 32 -1.85 -2.24 -1.96
CA ARG A 32 -3.32 -2.07 -1.97
C ARG A 32 -3.77 -0.67 -1.55
N THR A 33 -2.84 0.19 -1.15
CA THR A 33 -3.15 1.55 -0.69
C THR A 33 -3.20 2.55 -1.85
N ILE A 34 -4.20 3.43 -1.83
CA ILE A 34 -4.30 4.59 -2.70
C ILE A 34 -4.44 5.86 -1.87
N LYS A 35 -3.97 6.99 -2.41
CA LYS A 35 -4.26 8.31 -1.85
C LYS A 35 -5.65 8.73 -2.30
N LEU A 36 -6.57 8.90 -1.36
CA LEU A 36 -7.95 9.32 -1.63
C LEU A 36 -8.13 10.83 -1.57
N ASP A 37 -7.44 11.50 -0.63
CA ASP A 37 -7.70 12.89 -0.31
C ASP A 37 -6.39 13.67 -0.09
N ASN A 38 -6.42 14.96 -0.37
CA ASN A 38 -5.28 15.87 -0.25
C ASN A 38 -5.31 16.74 1.01
N ALA A 39 -6.44 16.85 1.69
CA ALA A 39 -6.65 17.70 2.88
C ALA A 39 -7.23 16.93 4.08
N ALA A 40 -7.87 15.78 3.85
CA ALA A 40 -8.45 14.99 4.94
C ALA A 40 -7.40 14.33 5.83
N LEU A 41 -7.77 14.13 7.09
CA LEU A 41 -6.99 13.36 8.05
C LEU A 41 -6.90 11.86 7.66
N GLU A 42 -7.83 11.38 6.83
CA GLU A 42 -7.84 10.05 6.21
C GLU A 42 -7.38 10.12 4.75
N ALA A 43 -6.16 10.58 4.50
CA ALA A 43 -5.65 10.80 3.15
C ALA A 43 -5.40 9.51 2.34
N PHE A 44 -5.22 8.37 3.01
CA PHE A 44 -4.90 7.08 2.40
C PHE A 44 -5.88 6.00 2.84
N ASP A 45 -6.24 5.12 1.91
CA ASP A 45 -7.07 3.96 2.21
C ASP A 45 -6.76 2.76 1.29
N SER A 46 -7.29 1.59 1.65
CA SER A 46 -7.17 0.34 0.92
C SER A 46 -8.56 -0.17 0.53
N PRO A 47 -9.14 0.29 -0.59
CA PRO A 47 -10.57 0.09 -0.89
C PRO A 47 -10.94 -1.39 -1.09
N ASN A 48 -10.00 -2.21 -1.56
CA ASN A 48 -10.24 -3.61 -1.91
C ASN A 48 -9.62 -4.60 -0.90
N MET A 49 -9.13 -4.13 0.24
CA MET A 49 -8.51 -4.98 1.26
C MET A 49 -8.55 -4.33 2.63
N GLN A 50 -8.93 -5.10 3.66
CA GLN A 50 -8.94 -4.60 5.04
C GLN A 50 -7.51 -4.25 5.52
N PRO A 51 -7.36 -3.27 6.42
CA PRO A 51 -6.08 -2.97 7.06
C PRO A 51 -5.46 -4.20 7.73
N LEU A 52 -4.14 -4.32 7.66
CA LEU A 52 -3.36 -5.36 8.33
C LEU A 52 -3.36 -5.17 9.86
N ALA A 53 -3.40 -3.92 10.32
CA ALA A 53 -3.57 -3.60 11.72
C ALA A 53 -4.34 -2.29 11.94
N LYS A 54 -4.97 -2.16 13.12
CA LYS A 54 -5.63 -0.93 13.59
C LYS A 54 -5.09 -0.56 14.97
N MET A 55 -4.64 0.69 15.11
CA MET A 55 -4.08 1.25 16.32
C MET A 55 -5.19 1.96 17.12
N ASN A 56 -6.02 1.16 17.80
CA ASN A 56 -7.03 1.65 18.75
C ASN A 56 -6.45 1.63 20.18
N ILE A 57 -7.29 1.68 21.22
CA ILE A 57 -6.87 1.47 22.63
C ILE A 57 -6.00 0.21 22.78
N LYS A 58 -6.33 -0.83 22.02
CA LYS A 58 -5.48 -2.01 21.80
C LYS A 58 -5.13 -2.10 20.33
N ILE A 59 -3.88 -2.49 20.05
CA ILE A 59 -3.43 -2.77 18.69
C ILE A 59 -4.04 -4.09 18.25
N GLN A 60 -4.84 -4.06 17.18
CA GLN A 60 -5.47 -5.23 16.59
C GLN A 60 -4.77 -5.55 15.28
N VAL A 61 -4.12 -6.71 15.20
CA VAL A 61 -3.45 -7.19 13.98
C VAL A 61 -4.25 -8.33 13.37
N ASN A 62 -4.51 -8.25 12.07
CA ASN A 62 -5.18 -9.28 11.30
C ASN A 62 -4.14 -10.26 10.72
N TYR A 63 -3.66 -11.18 11.55
CA TYR A 63 -2.62 -12.14 11.17
C TYR A 63 -3.02 -13.07 10.03
N ASP A 64 -4.30 -13.41 9.91
CA ASP A 64 -4.82 -14.27 8.82
C ASP A 64 -4.68 -13.61 7.43
N SER A 65 -4.60 -12.28 7.40
CA SER A 65 -4.42 -11.49 6.18
C SER A 65 -2.94 -11.33 5.78
N ILE A 66 -2.02 -11.56 6.72
CA ILE A 66 -0.58 -11.37 6.52
C ILE A 66 -0.02 -12.54 5.70
N PHE A 67 0.62 -12.23 4.59
CA PHE A 67 1.25 -13.25 3.77
C PHE A 67 2.57 -13.69 4.41
N ARG A 68 2.71 -15.00 4.63
CA ARG A 68 3.96 -15.62 5.07
C ARG A 68 4.35 -16.72 4.11
N THR A 69 5.58 -16.65 3.60
CA THR A 69 6.14 -17.72 2.79
C THR A 69 6.38 -18.96 3.66
N PRO A 70 5.98 -20.17 3.22
CA PRO A 70 6.28 -21.41 3.93
C PRO A 70 7.76 -21.83 3.78
N TYR A 71 8.50 -21.19 2.89
CA TYR A 71 9.91 -21.50 2.60
C TYR A 71 10.81 -20.28 2.84
N ILE A 72 12.04 -20.54 3.27
CA ILE A 72 13.06 -19.52 3.47
C ILE A 72 13.82 -19.32 2.16
N ASN A 73 13.64 -18.16 1.54
CA ASN A 73 14.43 -17.71 0.39
C ASN A 73 15.30 -16.51 0.79
N PRO A 74 16.50 -16.35 0.21
CA PRO A 74 17.31 -15.16 0.43
C PRO A 74 16.56 -13.91 -0.06
N PHE A 75 16.65 -12.83 0.72
CA PHE A 75 16.11 -11.53 0.31
C PHE A 75 16.81 -11.07 -0.98
N THR A 76 16.01 -10.74 -1.99
CA THR A 76 16.50 -10.32 -3.31
C THR A 76 15.92 -8.94 -3.64
N VAL A 77 16.79 -8.01 -4.01
CA VAL A 77 16.39 -6.69 -4.51
C VAL A 77 16.32 -6.74 -6.02
N HIS A 78 15.18 -6.35 -6.59
CA HIS A 78 15.02 -6.18 -8.03
C HIS A 78 15.22 -4.71 -8.37
N ASP A 79 16.44 -4.34 -8.77
CA ASP A 79 16.86 -2.98 -9.12
C ASP A 79 16.67 -2.63 -10.61
N ASN A 80 16.59 -3.65 -11.46
CA ASN A 80 16.31 -3.50 -12.88
C ASN A 80 14.80 -3.56 -13.18
N LEU A 81 14.14 -2.40 -13.16
CA LEU A 81 12.72 -2.25 -13.50
C LEU A 81 12.57 -1.74 -14.95
N CYS A 82 11.59 -2.30 -15.67
CA CYS A 82 11.23 -1.82 -17.01
C CYS A 82 10.78 -0.35 -16.95
N ARG A 83 11.39 0.50 -17.76
CA ARG A 83 11.04 1.93 -17.85
C ARG A 83 9.95 2.20 -18.89
N ASP A 84 9.73 1.27 -19.81
CA ASP A 84 8.74 1.37 -20.88
C ASP A 84 7.35 0.93 -20.37
N VAL A 85 6.82 1.69 -19.41
CA VAL A 85 5.51 1.45 -18.80
C VAL A 85 4.65 2.71 -18.88
N GLY A 86 3.40 2.56 -19.33
CA GLY A 86 2.43 3.64 -19.46
C GLY A 86 1.15 3.37 -18.67
N LEU A 87 0.50 4.42 -18.19
CA LEU A 87 -0.82 4.35 -17.55
C LEU A 87 -1.84 5.11 -18.40
N LEU A 88 -2.76 4.39 -19.05
CA LEU A 88 -3.85 4.96 -19.83
C LEU A 88 -5.15 4.94 -19.01
N ARG A 89 -5.67 6.12 -18.65
CA ARG A 89 -7.00 6.25 -18.07
C ARG A 89 -8.02 6.51 -19.18
N ILE A 90 -8.95 5.60 -19.37
CA ILE A 90 -10.02 5.73 -20.38
C ILE A 90 -11.15 6.58 -19.82
N PHE A 91 -11.70 7.48 -20.64
CA PHE A 91 -12.86 8.31 -20.34
C PHE A 91 -13.75 8.45 -21.59
N PRO A 92 -15.04 8.79 -21.44
CA PRO A 92 -15.94 8.96 -22.58
C PRO A 92 -15.42 9.99 -23.58
N SER A 93 -15.62 9.72 -24.88
CA SER A 93 -15.19 10.58 -26.00
C SER A 93 -13.67 10.70 -26.21
N MET A 94 -12.86 9.80 -25.64
CA MET A 94 -11.43 9.73 -25.96
C MET A 94 -11.21 9.30 -27.41
N SER A 95 -10.41 10.06 -28.16
CA SER A 95 -10.15 9.78 -29.58
C SER A 95 -9.17 8.61 -29.76
N ILE A 96 -9.31 7.87 -30.86
CA ILE A 96 -8.39 6.77 -31.22
C ILE A 96 -6.98 7.32 -31.49
N ASP A 97 -6.87 8.53 -32.05
CA ASP A 97 -5.58 9.19 -32.29
C ASP A 97 -4.84 9.47 -30.98
N SER A 98 -5.57 9.87 -29.92
CA SER A 98 -5.01 10.06 -28.58
C SER A 98 -4.53 8.76 -27.94
N VAL A 99 -5.07 7.59 -28.32
CA VAL A 99 -4.58 6.29 -27.84
C VAL A 99 -3.37 5.84 -28.64
N SER A 100 -3.42 6.05 -29.95
CA SER A 100 -2.38 5.65 -30.90
C SER A 100 -1.07 6.41 -30.68
N SER A 101 -1.11 7.60 -30.08
CA SER A 101 0.09 8.38 -29.73
C SER A 101 0.80 7.91 -28.46
N LEU A 102 0.18 7.02 -27.67
CA LEU A 102 0.79 6.42 -26.48
C LEU A 102 1.49 5.07 -26.75
N THR A 103 1.30 4.49 -27.95
CA THR A 103 1.94 3.24 -28.39
C THR A 103 3.07 3.55 -29.36
#